data_AF-A0A8H7BG45-F1
#
_entry.id   AF-A0A8H7BG45-F1
#
_cell.length_a   1.000
_cell.length_b   1.000
_cell.length_c   1.000
_cell.angle_alpha   90.00
_cell.angle_beta   90.00
_cell.angle_gamma   90.00
#
_symmetry.space_group_name_H-M   'P 1'
#
loop_
_entity.id
_entity.type
_entity.pdbx_description
1 polymer ?
#
loop_
_entity_poly.entity_id
_entity_poly.type
_entity_poly.pdbx_seq_one_letter_code
_entity_poly.pdbx_strand_id
1 'polypeptide(L)'
;DLEVRYAPDLPAVLKGLTFSVRPKEKIGVVGRTGSGKSTLALSLFRFIEASRGTIVVDGINIADIGTYDLRSNLTIIPQDPTLFSGTLRSNMDPFDEFSDDDIYTALRRVHLIQPASEVEQEEVNVFTDLNTSVSEGGQNFSQ
;
A
#
# COMPACT_ATOMS: atom_id res chain seq x y z
N ASP A 1 16.73 -19.00 -2.12
CA ASP A 1 16.50 -19.37 -3.54
C ASP A 1 15.03 -19.26 -3.92
N LEU A 2 14.45 -18.06 -3.80
CA LEU A 2 13.08 -17.80 -4.19
C LEU A 2 12.94 -17.75 -5.71
N GLU A 3 11.96 -18.45 -6.27
CA GLU A 3 11.52 -18.30 -7.66
C GLU A 3 10.04 -17.96 -7.73
N VAL A 4 9.68 -17.01 -8.60
CA VAL A 4 8.31 -16.56 -8.81
C VAL A 4 8.01 -16.51 -10.31
N ARG A 5 6.87 -17.07 -10.70
CA ARG A 5 6.36 -17.16 -12.08
C ARG A 5 4.91 -16.67 -12.11
N TYR A 6 4.53 -16.00 -13.19
CA TYR A 6 3.13 -15.58 -13.40
C TYR A 6 2.22 -16.74 -13.81
N ALA A 7 2.77 -17.75 -14.49
CA ALA A 7 2.06 -18.97 -14.87
C ALA A 7 3.06 -20.15 -14.95
N PRO A 8 2.60 -21.41 -14.81
CA PRO A 8 3.48 -22.59 -14.80
C PRO A 8 4.35 -22.74 -16.06
N ASP A 9 3.81 -22.36 -17.21
CA ASP A 9 4.42 -22.42 -18.54
C ASP A 9 5.31 -21.21 -18.86
N LEU A 10 5.22 -20.14 -18.06
CA LEU A 10 6.03 -18.93 -18.24
C LEU A 10 7.38 -19.04 -17.51
N PRO A 11 8.42 -18.35 -18.02
CA PRO A 11 9.71 -18.28 -17.34
C PRO A 11 9.60 -17.55 -16.00
N ALA A 12 10.45 -17.94 -15.05
CA ALA A 12 10.57 -17.25 -13.77
C ALA A 12 11.03 -15.80 -13.95
N VAL A 13 10.37 -14.89 -13.25
CA VAL A 13 10.74 -13.47 -13.22
C VAL A 13 11.74 -13.23 -12.10
N LEU A 14 11.45 -13.72 -10.89
CA LEU A 14 12.43 -13.80 -9.81
C LEU A 14 13.13 -15.15 -9.89
N LYS A 15 14.47 -15.15 -9.92
CA LYS A 15 15.30 -16.34 -10.16
C LYS A 15 16.31 -16.51 -9.04
N GLY A 16 16.06 -17.43 -8.12
CA GLY A 16 16.98 -17.76 -7.02
C GLY A 16 17.25 -16.59 -6.07
N LEU A 17 16.27 -15.70 -5.86
CA LEU A 17 16.45 -14.52 -5.01
C LEU A 17 16.62 -14.94 -3.53
N THR A 18 17.63 -14.39 -2.86
CA THR A 18 17.90 -14.63 -1.44
C THR A 18 18.35 -13.33 -0.79
N PHE A 19 17.63 -12.87 0.22
CA PHE A 19 18.00 -11.76 1.07
C PHE A 19 17.26 -11.84 2.41
N SER A 20 17.68 -11.06 3.38
CA SER A 20 17.06 -10.93 4.69
C SER A 20 16.93 -9.45 5.04
N VAL A 21 15.82 -9.07 5.64
CA VAL A 21 15.57 -7.71 6.14
C VAL A 21 15.33 -7.80 7.63
N ARG A 22 16.09 -7.04 8.42
CA ARG A 22 15.92 -7.00 9.87
C ARG A 22 14.81 -6.04 10.26
N PRO A 23 14.23 -6.19 11.46
CA PRO A 23 13.25 -5.24 11.97
C PRO A 23 13.78 -3.80 11.89
N LYS A 24 12.94 -2.88 11.42
CA LYS A 24 13.22 -1.44 11.26
C LYS A 24 14.25 -1.07 10.18
N GLU A 25 14.70 -2.02 9.35
CA GLU A 25 15.52 -1.68 8.19
C GLU A 25 14.70 -1.04 7.07
N LYS A 26 15.33 -0.10 6.38
CA LYS A 26 14.79 0.53 5.16
C LYS A 26 15.59 0.03 3.97
N ILE A 27 14.94 -0.74 3.09
CA ILE A 27 15.58 -1.35 1.93
C ILE A 27 15.06 -0.70 0.66
N GLY A 28 15.97 -0.14 -0.14
CA GLY A 28 15.68 0.35 -1.48
C GLY A 28 15.96 -0.74 -2.52
N VAL A 29 14.96 -1.06 -3.34
CA VAL A 29 15.11 -2.01 -4.46
C VAL A 29 15.11 -1.24 -5.78
N VAL A 30 16.25 -1.19 -6.45
CA VAL A 30 16.45 -0.43 -7.71
C VAL A 30 16.78 -1.36 -8.87
N GLY A 31 16.40 -0.95 -10.08
CA GLY A 31 16.67 -1.72 -11.30
C GLY A 31 15.83 -1.23 -12.48
N ARG A 32 16.23 -1.61 -13.70
CA ARG A 32 15.53 -1.23 -14.95
C ARG A 32 14.06 -1.67 -14.94
N THR A 33 13.22 -1.03 -15.76
CA THR A 33 11.84 -1.50 -16.01
C THR A 33 11.86 -2.97 -16.45
N GLY A 34 10.92 -3.76 -15.93
CA GLY A 34 10.85 -5.21 -16.19
C GLY A 34 11.81 -6.09 -15.36
N SER A 35 12.62 -5.52 -14.46
CA SER A 35 13.57 -6.30 -13.63
C SER A 35 12.93 -7.14 -12.52
N GLY A 36 11.61 -7.13 -12.38
CA GLY A 36 10.90 -7.91 -11.35
C GLY A 36 10.66 -7.20 -10.01
N LYS A 37 10.89 -5.87 -9.90
CA LYS A 37 10.63 -5.10 -8.66
C LYS A 37 9.17 -5.21 -8.21
N SER A 38 8.24 -4.94 -9.12
CA SER A 38 6.81 -5.07 -8.83
C SER A 38 6.44 -6.53 -8.53
N THR A 39 7.05 -7.50 -9.21
CA THR A 39 6.85 -8.93 -8.92
C THR A 39 7.31 -9.30 -7.51
N LEU A 40 8.42 -8.74 -7.03
CA LEU A 40 8.86 -8.91 -5.63
C LEU A 40 7.86 -8.34 -4.64
N ALA A 41 7.35 -7.13 -4.89
CA ALA A 41 6.29 -6.55 -4.06
C ALA A 41 5.04 -7.45 -4.05
N LEU A 42 4.57 -7.88 -5.22
CA LEU A 42 3.39 -8.74 -5.35
C LEU A 42 3.56 -10.12 -4.67
N SER A 43 4.77 -10.68 -4.65
CA SER A 43 5.02 -11.95 -3.97
C SER A 43 4.99 -11.83 -2.45
N LEU A 44 5.38 -10.69 -1.88
CA LEU A 44 5.25 -10.43 -0.43
C LEU A 44 3.79 -10.45 0.02
N PHE A 45 2.88 -9.91 -0.78
CA PHE A 45 1.43 -9.89 -0.52
C PHE A 45 0.70 -11.16 -0.96
N ARG A 46 1.43 -12.16 -1.49
CA ARG A 46 0.87 -13.38 -2.10
C ARG A 46 -0.23 -13.06 -3.13
N PHE A 47 -0.03 -12.04 -3.96
CA PHE A 47 -0.80 -11.89 -5.20
C PHE A 47 -0.29 -12.85 -6.28
N ILE A 48 0.99 -13.20 -6.19
CA ILE A 48 1.63 -14.24 -6.99
C ILE A 48 2.37 -15.15 -6.02
N GLU A 49 2.09 -16.44 -6.06
CA GLU A 49 2.74 -17.39 -5.16
C GLU A 49 4.14 -17.78 -5.65
N ALA A 50 5.00 -18.18 -4.71
CA ALA A 50 6.32 -18.69 -5.03
C ALA A 50 6.19 -20.06 -5.73
N SER A 51 6.84 -20.21 -6.89
CA SER A 51 6.94 -21.51 -7.55
C SER A 51 8.01 -22.40 -6.91
N ARG A 52 8.99 -21.79 -6.22
CA ARG A 52 10.04 -22.48 -5.47
C ARG A 52 10.60 -21.56 -4.38
N GLY A 53 11.06 -22.17 -3.28
CA GLY A 53 11.57 -21.43 -2.13
C GLY A 53 10.43 -20.87 -1.28
N THR A 54 10.76 -20.02 -0.31
CA THR A 54 9.81 -19.49 0.66
C THR A 54 10.08 -18.01 0.94
N ILE A 55 9.06 -17.33 1.42
CA ILE A 55 9.15 -15.99 2.00
C ILE A 55 8.75 -16.14 3.46
N VAL A 56 9.58 -15.63 4.36
CA VAL A 56 9.39 -15.77 5.81
C VAL A 56 9.31 -14.39 6.42
N VAL A 57 8.25 -14.14 7.20
CA VAL A 57 8.04 -12.91 7.96
C VAL A 57 7.91 -13.30 9.43
N ASP A 58 8.73 -12.69 10.29
CA ASP A 58 8.79 -12.98 11.74
C ASP A 58 8.94 -14.48 12.08
N GLY A 59 9.71 -15.20 11.26
CA GLY A 59 9.97 -16.63 11.44
C GLY A 59 8.87 -17.55 10.91
N ILE A 60 7.77 -17.00 10.37
CA ILE A 60 6.65 -17.75 9.83
C ILE A 60 6.70 -17.70 8.30
N ASN A 61 6.58 -18.86 7.64
CA ASN A 61 6.43 -18.92 6.20
C ASN A 61 5.05 -18.38 5.81
N ILE A 62 5.00 -17.36 4.96
CA ILE A 62 3.76 -16.67 4.62
C ILE A 62 2.76 -17.56 3.86
N ALA A 63 3.23 -18.66 3.25
CA ALA A 63 2.37 -19.64 2.58
C ALA A 63 1.46 -20.40 3.57
N ASP A 64 1.87 -20.50 4.83
CA ASP A 64 1.15 -21.23 5.89
C ASP A 64 0.11 -20.36 6.62
N ILE A 65 0.01 -19.07 6.27
CA ILE A 65 -0.90 -18.08 6.88
C ILE A 65 -2.09 -17.81 5.94
N GLY A 66 -3.26 -17.47 6.47
CA GLY A 66 -4.37 -16.97 5.67
C GLY A 66 -4.02 -15.65 4.96
N THR A 67 -4.53 -15.44 3.75
CA THR A 67 -4.23 -14.21 2.98
C THR A 67 -4.79 -12.95 3.65
N TYR A 68 -5.91 -13.06 4.37
CA TYR A 68 -6.46 -11.96 5.17
C TYR A 68 -5.53 -11.56 6.31
N ASP A 69 -5.07 -12.53 7.11
CA ASP A 69 -4.17 -12.29 8.24
C ASP A 69 -2.81 -11.75 7.76
N LEU A 70 -2.28 -12.27 6.66
CA LEU A 70 -1.03 -11.76 6.10
C LEU A 70 -1.18 -10.31 5.63
N ARG A 71 -2.24 -9.99 4.90
CA ARG A 71 -2.41 -8.68 4.25
C ARG A 71 -2.85 -7.59 5.23
N SER A 72 -3.55 -7.93 6.31
CA SER A 72 -3.87 -6.97 7.38
C SER A 72 -2.62 -6.49 8.14
N ASN A 73 -1.53 -7.28 8.12
CA ASN A 73 -0.26 -6.94 8.75
C ASN A 73 0.76 -6.30 7.78
N LEU A 74 0.37 -6.06 6.52
CA LEU A 74 1.24 -5.46 5.49
C LEU A 74 0.55 -4.26 4.84
N THR A 75 1.26 -3.14 4.73
CA THR A 75 0.74 -1.95 4.04
C THR A 75 1.40 -1.80 2.67
N ILE A 76 0.60 -1.56 1.63
CA ILE A 76 1.06 -1.23 0.28
C ILE A 76 0.61 0.18 -0.10
N ILE A 77 1.51 0.94 -0.71
CA ILE A 77 1.18 2.18 -1.39
C ILE A 77 1.39 1.89 -2.89
N PRO A 78 0.31 1.77 -3.69
CA PRO A 78 0.43 1.48 -5.11
C PRO A 78 1.07 2.65 -5.84
N GLN A 79 1.60 2.39 -7.04
CA GLN A 79 2.13 3.46 -7.91
C GLN A 79 1.02 4.43 -8.33
N ASP A 80 -0.16 3.89 -8.66
CA ASP A 80 -1.36 4.66 -8.99
C ASP A 80 -2.42 4.43 -7.90
N PRO A 81 -2.62 5.36 -6.95
CA PRO A 81 -3.68 5.25 -5.95
C PRO A 81 -5.05 5.35 -6.62
N THR A 82 -5.98 4.50 -6.18
CA THR A 82 -7.38 4.54 -6.65
C THR A 82 -8.25 5.12 -5.55
N LEU A 83 -9.02 6.16 -5.89
CA LEU A 83 -10.08 6.69 -5.05
C LEU A 83 -11.43 6.21 -5.57
N PHE A 84 -12.28 5.74 -4.67
CA PHE A 84 -13.62 5.28 -4.96
C PHE A 84 -14.62 6.42 -4.82
N SER A 85 -15.71 6.36 -5.59
CA SER A 85 -16.83 7.29 -5.39
C SER A 85 -17.43 7.11 -3.99
N GLY A 86 -17.65 8.22 -3.30
CA GLY A 86 -18.10 8.19 -1.91
C GLY A 86 -17.72 9.46 -1.17
N THR A 87 -17.30 9.33 0.08
CA THR A 87 -16.78 10.43 0.89
C THR A 87 -15.29 10.25 1.16
N LEU A 88 -14.64 11.31 1.64
CA LEU A 88 -13.28 11.20 2.17
C LEU A 88 -13.23 10.18 3.30
N ARG A 89 -14.26 10.15 4.16
CA ARG A 89 -14.40 9.15 5.23
C ARG A 89 -14.35 7.72 4.70
N SER A 90 -15.21 7.38 3.73
CA SER A 90 -15.30 6.02 3.21
C SER A 90 -14.08 5.58 2.42
N ASN A 91 -13.31 6.53 1.86
CA ASN A 91 -12.05 6.24 1.19
C ASN A 91 -10.89 6.01 2.17
N MET A 92 -10.89 6.73 3.30
CA MET A 92 -9.87 6.60 4.34
C MET A 92 -10.10 5.37 5.23
N ASP A 93 -11.36 5.06 5.53
CA ASP A 93 -11.76 3.96 6.41
C ASP A 93 -13.00 3.25 5.83
N PRO A 94 -12.83 2.39 4.82
CA PRO A 94 -13.94 1.70 4.16
C PRO A 94 -14.64 0.63 5.04
N PHE A 95 -14.09 0.31 6.21
CA PHE A 95 -14.60 -0.72 7.11
C PHE A 95 -15.07 -0.15 8.47
N ASP A 96 -15.07 1.17 8.63
CA ASP A 96 -15.46 1.87 9.86
C ASP A 96 -14.69 1.38 11.11
N GLU A 97 -13.39 1.13 10.97
CA GLU A 97 -12.51 0.62 12.02
C GLU A 97 -11.89 1.73 12.90
N PHE A 98 -11.90 2.98 12.44
CA PHE A 98 -11.20 4.10 13.08
C PHE A 98 -12.15 5.24 13.47
N SER A 99 -11.78 6.07 14.44
CA SER A 99 -12.57 7.26 14.77
C SER A 99 -12.26 8.44 13.83
N ASP A 100 -13.13 9.44 13.77
CA ASP A 100 -12.87 10.69 13.02
C ASP A 100 -11.56 11.35 13.47
N ASP A 101 -11.26 11.31 14.78
CA ASP A 101 -10.05 11.89 15.34
C ASP A 101 -8.78 11.16 14.88
N ASP A 102 -8.84 9.83 14.75
CA ASP A 102 -7.74 9.03 14.20
C ASP A 102 -7.46 9.41 12.74
N ILE A 103 -8.52 9.56 11.93
CA ILE A 103 -8.41 9.95 10.53
C ILE A 103 -7.87 11.39 10.41
N TYR A 104 -8.40 12.32 11.19
CA TYR A 104 -7.88 13.70 11.20
C TYR A 104 -6.43 13.77 11.66
N THR A 105 -6.03 12.95 12.63
CA THR A 105 -4.64 12.84 13.06
C THR A 105 -3.74 12.34 11.92
N ALA A 106 -4.18 11.33 11.17
CA ALA A 106 -3.48 10.83 9.99
C ALA A 106 -3.34 11.92 8.91
N LEU A 107 -4.43 12.62 8.56
CA LEU A 107 -4.44 13.70 7.57
C LEU A 107 -3.51 14.86 7.92
N ARG A 108 -3.42 15.23 9.21
CA ARG A 108 -2.46 16.25 9.69
C ARG A 108 -1.00 15.77 9.59
N ARG A 109 -0.73 14.50 9.91
CA ARG A 109 0.62 13.91 9.84
C ARG A 109 1.18 13.88 8.42
N VAL A 110 0.31 13.79 7.42
CA VAL A 110 0.69 13.82 6.00
C VAL A 110 0.50 15.21 5.37
N HIS A 111 0.27 16.24 6.19
CA HIS A 111 0.11 17.64 5.77
C HIS A 111 -1.05 17.91 4.79
N LEU A 112 -2.04 17.01 4.71
CA LEU A 112 -3.27 17.26 3.95
C LEU A 112 -4.20 18.24 4.69
N ILE A 113 -4.12 18.29 6.02
CA ILE A 113 -4.72 19.34 6.84
C ILE A 113 -3.59 20.14 7.46
N GLN A 114 -3.53 21.42 7.12
CA GLN A 114 -2.53 22.34 7.65
C GLN A 114 -2.96 22.92 9.01
N PRO A 115 -2.00 23.28 9.87
CA PRO A 115 -2.28 24.05 11.09
C PRO A 115 -2.90 25.40 10.74
N ALA A 116 -3.79 25.91 11.59
CA ALA A 116 -4.47 27.20 11.39
C ALA A 116 -3.52 28.41 11.25
N SER A 117 -2.24 28.27 11.64
CA SER A 117 -1.20 29.30 11.50
C SER A 117 -0.63 29.42 10.09
N GLU A 118 -0.89 28.47 9.19
CA GLU A 118 -0.29 28.38 7.85
C GLU A 118 -1.31 28.63 6.73
N VAL A 119 -2.58 28.81 7.07
CA VAL A 119 -3.65 29.00 6.08
C VAL A 119 -3.72 30.49 5.70
N GLU A 120 -3.11 30.84 4.57
CA GLU A 120 -3.43 32.11 3.89
C GLU A 120 -4.89 32.04 3.43
N GLN A 121 -5.69 33.02 3.87
CA GLN A 121 -7.14 33.05 3.64
C GLN A 121 -7.43 33.19 2.14
N GLU A 122 -7.97 32.14 1.51
CA GLU A 122 -8.95 32.20 0.39
C GLU A 122 -9.37 30.82 -0.15
N GLU A 123 -8.60 29.74 0.05
CA GLU A 123 -8.97 28.39 -0.42
C GLU A 123 -9.50 27.48 0.71
N VAL A 124 -10.71 26.94 0.52
CA VAL A 124 -11.30 25.96 1.44
C VAL A 124 -10.59 24.62 1.25
N ASN A 125 -9.85 24.18 2.26
CA ASN A 125 -9.21 22.87 2.24
C ASN A 125 -10.25 21.74 2.32
N VAL A 126 -10.41 21.02 1.22
CA VAL A 126 -11.37 19.91 1.04
C VAL A 126 -11.15 18.73 2.00
N PHE A 127 -9.97 18.60 2.60
CA PHE A 127 -9.66 17.52 3.56
C PHE A 127 -10.11 17.83 4.99
N THR A 128 -10.66 19.03 5.25
CA THR A 128 -11.14 19.42 6.59
C THR A 128 -12.51 18.84 6.95
N ASP A 129 -13.32 18.44 5.96
CA ASP A 129 -14.59 17.77 6.16
C ASP A 129 -14.54 16.35 5.60
N LEU A 130 -14.70 15.33 6.46
CA LEU A 130 -14.70 13.93 6.06
C LEU A 130 -15.92 13.54 5.20
N ASN A 131 -16.98 14.36 5.20
CA ASN A 131 -18.15 14.18 4.33
C ASN A 131 -17.95 14.74 2.91
N THR A 132 -16.80 15.37 2.65
CA THR A 132 -16.46 15.86 1.30
C THR A 132 -16.59 14.73 0.30
N SER A 133 -17.31 14.99 -0.80
CA SER A 133 -17.53 14.00 -1.83
C SER A 133 -16.24 13.69 -2.57
N VAL A 134 -16.06 12.43 -2.92
CA VAL A 134 -14.98 11.92 -3.76
C VAL A 134 -15.61 11.42 -5.04
N SER A 135 -15.22 11.99 -6.17
CA SER A 135 -15.61 11.53 -7.50
C SER A 135 -14.81 10.27 -7.86
N GLU A 136 -15.33 9.47 -8.79
CA GLU A 136 -14.63 8.27 -9.28
C GLU A 136 -13.19 8.60 -9.72
N GLY A 137 -12.21 7.85 -9.22
CA GLY A 137 -10.80 8.08 -9.51
C GLY A 137 -10.23 9.38 -8.92
N GLY A 138 -10.97 10.06 -8.05
CA GLY A 138 -10.51 11.29 -7.41
C GLY A 138 -10.48 12.51 -8.33
N GLN A 139 -11.27 12.53 -9.41
CA GLN A 139 -11.25 13.59 -10.43
C GLN A 139 -11.52 15.01 -9.89
N ASN A 140 -12.13 15.12 -8.72
CA ASN A 140 -12.40 16.39 -8.05
C ASN A 140 -11.31 16.83 -7.05
N PHE A 141 -10.22 16.06 -6.94
CA PHE A 141 -8.99 16.47 -6.27
C PHE A 141 -7.96 16.84 -7.33
N SER A 142 -7.17 17.88 -7.07
CA SER A 142 -6.03 18.22 -7.92
C SER A 142 -5.01 17.08 -7.91
N GLN A 143 -4.49 16.71 -9.08
CA GLN A 143 -3.34 15.81 -9.20
C GLN A 143 -2.02 16.51 -8.86
#